data_AF-A0AAD8MFI8-F1
#
_entry.id   AF-A0AAD8MFI8-F1
#
_cell.length_a   1.000
_cell.length_b   1.000
_cell.length_c   1.000
_cell.angle_alpha   90.00
_cell.angle_beta   90.00
_cell.angle_gamma   90.00
#
_symmetry.space_group_name_H-M   'P 1'
#
loop_
_entity.id
_entity.type
_entity.pdbx_description
1 polymer ?
#
loop_
_entity_poly.entity_id
_entity_poly.type
_entity_poly.pdbx_seq_one_letter_code
_entity_poly.pdbx_strand_id
1 'polypeptide(L)'
;MDKFQDSTAFSCELRIIRARNVEFNSTGSVFVRCYMSAGNNKRVRFESREVSSSNMVWNQSFSLNCFGTKESMSNMLFEGTVIFELRQRSTGFSYFGRTGKSQLVGKAEVPWKTVYESSTMDIEKWM
;
A
#
# COMPACT_ATOMS: atom_id res chain seq x y z
N MET A 1 -35.51 7.92 15.22
CA MET A 1 -35.09 6.57 15.67
C MET A 1 -33.69 6.39 15.15
N ASP A 2 -32.72 6.83 15.94
CA ASP A 2 -31.32 6.88 15.53
C ASP A 2 -30.82 5.44 15.45
N LYS A 3 -30.50 4.98 14.23
CA LYS A 3 -29.79 3.73 14.04
C LYS A 3 -28.40 3.93 14.64
N PHE A 4 -28.21 3.52 15.89
CA PHE A 4 -26.90 3.28 16.44
C PHE A 4 -26.27 2.17 15.59
N GLN A 5 -25.51 2.59 14.59
CA GLN A 5 -24.81 1.67 13.72
C GLN A 5 -23.55 1.26 14.49
N ASP A 6 -23.50 -0.01 14.92
CA ASP A 6 -22.34 -0.57 15.61
C ASP A 6 -21.06 -0.27 14.80
N SER A 7 -20.26 0.64 15.33
CA SER A 7 -18.98 1.04 14.76
C SER A 7 -17.92 0.06 15.21
N THR A 8 -17.22 -0.53 14.26
CA THR A 8 -16.10 -1.44 14.49
C THR A 8 -14.81 -0.71 14.14
N ALA A 9 -13.78 -0.92 14.96
CA ALA A 9 -12.43 -0.43 14.72
C ALA A 9 -11.50 -1.59 14.36
N PHE A 10 -10.59 -1.33 13.41
CA PHE A 10 -9.52 -2.24 13.02
C PHE A 10 -8.23 -1.45 13.00
N SER A 11 -7.18 -2.01 13.59
CA SER A 11 -5.83 -1.46 13.53
C SER A 11 -4.91 -2.46 12.87
N CYS A 12 -4.06 -2.00 11.96
CA CYS A 12 -3.02 -2.83 11.36
C CYS A 12 -1.71 -2.07 11.22
N GLU A 13 -0.62 -2.81 11.25
CA GLU A 13 0.69 -2.33 10.88
C GLU A 13 1.09 -2.93 9.53
N LEU A 14 1.59 -2.07 8.64
CA LEU A 14 2.21 -2.48 7.40
C LEU A 14 3.66 -2.04 7.40
N ARG A 15 4.59 -2.98 7.19
CA ARG A 15 6.02 -2.69 7.08
C ARG A 15 6.53 -2.97 5.69
N ILE A 16 7.08 -1.94 5.06
CA ILE A 16 7.78 -2.04 3.77
C ILE A 16 9.27 -2.17 4.08
N ILE A 17 9.80 -3.37 3.92
CA ILE A 17 11.18 -3.69 4.30
C ILE A 17 12.13 -3.28 3.17
N ARG A 18 12.04 -3.95 2.01
CA ARG A 18 12.96 -3.77 0.88
C ARG A 18 12.40 -4.35 -0.42
N ALA A 19 13.02 -3.98 -1.55
CA ALA A 19 12.88 -4.67 -2.84
C ALA A 19 14.24 -5.19 -3.30
N ARG A 20 14.25 -6.25 -4.11
CA ARG A 20 15.48 -6.84 -4.68
C ARG A 20 15.22 -7.33 -6.10
N ASN A 21 16.28 -7.49 -6.89
CA ASN A 21 16.22 -8.03 -8.24
C ASN A 21 15.25 -7.26 -9.16
N VAL A 22 15.21 -5.94 -9.01
CA VAL A 22 14.41 -5.05 -9.87
C VAL A 22 15.37 -4.31 -10.78
N GLU A 23 15.16 -4.44 -12.09
CA GLU A 23 15.94 -3.74 -13.10
C GLU A 23 15.31 -2.39 -13.41
N PHE A 24 16.13 -1.35 -13.45
CA PHE A 24 15.72 0.00 -13.83
C PHE A 24 16.52 0.44 -15.03
N ASN A 25 15.84 1.09 -15.98
CA ASN A 25 16.48 1.64 -17.18
C ASN A 25 17.39 2.85 -16.86
N SER A 26 17.27 3.43 -15.67
CA SER A 26 18.07 4.56 -15.22
C SER A 26 18.23 4.57 -13.70
N THR A 27 19.29 5.21 -13.22
CA THR A 27 19.41 5.54 -11.81
C THR A 27 18.40 6.62 -11.44
N GLY A 28 17.79 6.50 -10.26
CA GLY A 28 16.81 7.46 -9.81
C GLY A 28 16.25 7.12 -8.45
N SER A 29 15.22 7.84 -8.07
CA SER A 29 14.51 7.62 -6.82
C SER A 29 13.32 6.69 -7.03
N VAL A 30 13.10 5.78 -6.07
CA VAL A 30 12.00 4.84 -6.06
C VAL A 30 11.21 4.91 -4.76
N PHE A 31 9.92 4.63 -4.84
CA PHE A 31 9.02 4.59 -3.69
C PHE A 31 7.95 3.52 -3.90
N VAL A 32 7.38 3.05 -2.80
CA VAL A 32 6.23 2.15 -2.82
C VAL A 32 4.98 2.95 -2.55
N ARG A 33 3.99 2.83 -3.45
CA ARG A 33 2.66 3.35 -3.27
C ARG A 33 1.72 2.21 -2.90
N CYS A 34 1.01 2.36 -1.80
CA CYS A 34 0.07 1.36 -1.33
C CYS A 34 -1.36 1.86 -1.52
N TYR A 35 -2.28 0.92 -1.81
CA TYR A 35 -3.72 1.15 -1.79
C TYR A 35 -4.38 0.12 -0.90
N MET A 36 -5.35 0.58 -0.13
CA MET A 36 -6.13 -0.28 0.76
C MET A 36 -7.60 0.06 0.59
N SER A 37 -8.47 -0.95 0.47
CA SER A 37 -9.91 -0.74 0.42
C SER A 37 -10.40 -0.04 1.69
N ALA A 38 -11.28 0.95 1.54
CA ALA A 38 -11.93 1.68 2.63
C ALA A 38 -13.45 1.41 2.68
N GLY A 39 -13.92 0.38 1.97
CA GLY A 39 -15.34 0.13 1.74
C GLY A 39 -15.96 1.07 0.71
N ASN A 40 -17.18 0.77 0.24
CA ASN A 40 -17.95 1.60 -0.71
C ASN A 40 -17.16 2.04 -1.96
N ASN A 41 -16.38 1.14 -2.56
CA ASN A 41 -15.50 1.42 -3.70
C ASN A 41 -14.45 2.53 -3.48
N LYS A 42 -14.24 2.95 -2.23
CA LYS A 42 -13.19 3.90 -1.86
C LYS A 42 -11.93 3.15 -1.49
N ARG A 43 -10.78 3.82 -1.67
CA ARG A 43 -9.48 3.31 -1.26
C ARG A 43 -8.66 4.40 -0.60
N VAL A 44 -7.95 4.03 0.46
CA VAL A 44 -6.88 4.84 1.04
C VAL A 44 -5.64 4.64 0.19
N ARG A 45 -4.91 5.72 -0.09
CA ARG A 45 -3.60 5.68 -0.74
C ARG A 45 -2.58 6.31 0.17
N PHE A 46 -1.42 5.68 0.29
CA PHE A 46 -0.27 6.24 0.99
C PHE A 46 1.03 5.84 0.28
N GLU A 47 2.08 6.60 0.49
CA GLU A 47 3.38 6.42 -0.17
C GLU A 47 4.49 6.31 0.88
N SER A 48 5.47 5.45 0.59
CA SER A 48 6.71 5.40 1.35
C SER A 48 7.56 6.64 1.07
N ARG A 49 8.58 6.81 1.91
CA ARG A 49 9.71 7.67 1.55
C ARG A 49 10.35 7.18 0.26
N GLU A 50 11.03 8.10 -0.38
CA GLU A 50 11.86 7.83 -1.54
C GLU A 50 13.22 7.25 -1.11
N VAL A 51 13.71 6.26 -1.87
CA VAL A 51 15.04 5.66 -1.69
C VAL A 51 15.73 5.54 -3.05
N SER A 52 17.06 5.35 -3.06
CA SER A 52 17.80 5.16 -4.30
C SER A 52 17.43 3.84 -4.98
N SER A 53 17.31 3.83 -6.31
CA SER A 53 17.14 2.60 -7.10
C SER A 53 18.31 1.62 -6.96
N SER A 54 19.49 2.09 -6.54
CA SER A 54 20.65 1.26 -6.24
C SER A 54 20.62 0.62 -4.83
N ASN A 55 19.81 1.15 -3.92
CA ASN A 55 19.69 0.65 -2.55
C ASN A 55 18.24 0.75 -2.06
N MET A 56 17.44 -0.24 -2.43
CA MET A 56 15.99 -0.26 -2.22
C MET A 56 15.59 -0.80 -0.84
N VAL A 57 16.07 -0.15 0.22
CA VAL A 57 15.74 -0.50 1.61
C VAL A 57 14.93 0.64 2.24
N TRP A 58 13.65 0.39 2.51
CA TRP A 58 12.77 1.36 3.15
C TRP A 58 12.79 1.23 4.66
N ASN A 59 12.63 -0.01 5.15
CA ASN A 59 12.43 -0.33 6.55
C ASN A 59 11.43 0.63 7.24
N GLN A 60 10.29 0.86 6.59
CA GLN A 60 9.30 1.84 7.01
C GLN A 60 8.01 1.15 7.42
N SER A 61 7.50 1.47 8.61
CA SER A 61 6.19 1.02 9.10
C SER A 61 5.13 2.11 8.91
N PHE A 62 3.89 1.68 8.67
CA PHE A 62 2.69 2.49 8.66
C PHE A 62 1.69 1.86 9.63
N SER A 63 1.17 2.67 10.54
CA SER A 63 0.06 2.26 11.41
C SER A 63 -1.23 2.83 10.84
N LEU A 64 -2.20 1.96 10.58
CA LEU A 64 -3.48 2.33 9.99
C LEU A 64 -4.59 1.99 10.97
N ASN A 65 -5.38 3.00 11.31
CA ASN A 65 -6.57 2.86 12.14
C ASN A 65 -7.81 3.11 11.27
N CYS A 66 -8.60 2.06 11.08
CA CYS A 66 -9.80 2.06 10.28
C CYS A 66 -11.03 2.02 11.18
N PHE A 67 -12.02 2.85 10.87
CA PHE A 67 -13.31 2.91 11.56
C PHE A 67 -14.41 2.76 10.54
N GLY A 68 -15.41 1.94 10.84
CA GLY A 68 -16.52 1.73 9.92
C GLY A 68 -17.61 0.88 10.52
N THR A 69 -18.65 0.65 9.71
CA THR A 69 -19.73 -0.27 10.06
C THR A 69 -19.18 -1.70 10.07
N LYS A 70 -19.80 -2.58 10.86
CA LYS A 70 -19.43 -4.01 10.89
C LYS A 70 -19.43 -4.65 9.49
N GLU A 71 -20.42 -4.31 8.66
CA GLU A 71 -20.53 -4.78 7.28
C GLU A 71 -19.36 -4.31 6.40
N SER A 72 -19.05 -3.02 6.40
CA SER A 72 -17.93 -2.47 5.62
C SER A 72 -16.60 -3.07 6.03
N MET A 73 -16.41 -3.31 7.33
CA MET A 73 -15.19 -3.94 7.86
C MET A 73 -15.08 -5.40 7.42
N SER A 74 -16.18 -6.15 7.51
CA SER A 74 -16.25 -7.53 7.02
C SER A 74 -15.90 -7.61 5.53
N ASN A 75 -16.51 -6.76 4.71
CA ASN A 75 -16.23 -6.74 3.27
C ASN A 75 -14.76 -6.38 2.97
N MET A 76 -14.17 -5.44 3.72
CA MET A 76 -12.75 -5.11 3.61
C MET A 76 -11.84 -6.31 3.96
N LEU A 77 -12.15 -7.07 5.01
CA LEU A 77 -11.31 -8.18 5.47
C LEU A 77 -11.43 -9.42 4.57
N PHE A 78 -12.64 -9.75 4.11
CA PHE A 78 -12.89 -10.98 3.34
C PHE A 78 -12.72 -10.81 1.83
N GLU A 79 -13.01 -9.64 1.28
CA GLU A 79 -12.97 -9.38 -0.17
C GLU A 79 -11.92 -8.32 -0.55
N GLY A 80 -11.45 -7.53 0.41
CA GLY A 80 -10.51 -6.46 0.16
C GLY A 80 -9.10 -6.96 -0.15
N THR A 81 -8.38 -6.16 -0.92
CA THR A 81 -6.99 -6.40 -1.31
C THR A 81 -6.15 -5.18 -0.98
N VAL A 82 -4.93 -5.41 -0.49
CA VAL A 82 -3.88 -4.41 -0.37
C VAL A 82 -3.02 -4.47 -1.62
N ILE A 83 -2.90 -3.34 -2.32
CA ILE A 83 -2.14 -3.24 -3.56
C ILE A 83 -0.87 -2.46 -3.30
N PHE A 84 0.27 -3.00 -3.72
CA PHE A 84 1.57 -2.37 -3.66
C PHE A 84 2.06 -2.08 -5.07
N GLU A 85 2.37 -0.82 -5.35
CA GLU A 85 3.02 -0.40 -6.59
C GLU A 85 4.44 0.06 -6.26
N LEU A 86 5.46 -0.61 -6.78
CA LEU A 86 6.82 -0.10 -6.82
C LEU A 86 6.92 0.89 -7.98
N ARG A 87 7.31 2.13 -7.69
CA ARG A 87 7.34 3.21 -8.66
C ARG A 87 8.68 3.90 -8.69
N GLN A 88 9.13 4.24 -9.89
CA GLN A 88 10.30 5.10 -10.10
C GLN A 88 9.85 6.53 -10.38
N ARG A 89 10.42 7.50 -9.66
CA ARG A 89 10.21 8.92 -9.93
C ARG A 89 10.92 9.27 -11.24
N SER A 90 10.22 9.92 -12.16
CA SER A 90 10.83 10.35 -13.42
C SER A 90 11.88 11.43 -13.14
N THR A 91 13.07 11.26 -13.67
CA THR A 91 14.21 12.20 -13.56
C THR A 91 14.23 13.26 -14.68
N GLY A 92 13.28 13.23 -15.61
CA GLY A 92 13.25 14.15 -16.75
C GLY A 92 12.95 15.60 -16.36
N PHE A 93 13.82 16.53 -16.77
CA PHE A 93 13.54 17.96 -16.74
C PHE A 93 12.25 18.24 -17.52
N SER A 94 11.21 18.70 -16.82
CA SER A 94 9.97 19.15 -17.44
C SER A 94 10.18 20.55 -18.02
N TYR A 95 10.58 20.63 -19.29
CA TYR A 95 10.64 21.90 -20.04
C TYR A 95 9.26 22.55 -20.27
N PHE A 96 8.15 21.89 -19.90
CA PHE A 96 6.77 22.36 -20.14
C PHE A 96 5.82 22.20 -18.93
N GLY A 97 6.31 22.39 -17.71
CA GLY A 97 5.45 22.56 -16.51
C GLY A 97 4.53 21.39 -16.12
N ARG A 98 4.74 20.17 -16.63
CA ARG A 98 4.01 18.97 -16.20
C ARG A 98 4.88 18.18 -15.22
N THR A 99 4.47 18.14 -13.96
CA THR A 99 5.06 17.28 -12.92
C THR A 99 5.26 15.87 -13.46
N GLY A 100 6.53 15.45 -13.53
CA GLY A 100 6.91 14.17 -14.12
C GLY A 100 6.15 13.01 -13.48
N LYS A 101 5.38 12.29 -14.30
CA LYS A 101 4.58 11.15 -13.86
C LYS A 101 5.54 10.01 -13.49
N SER A 102 5.55 9.59 -12.23
CA SER A 102 6.28 8.38 -11.79
C SER A 102 5.89 7.16 -12.65
N GLN A 103 6.84 6.31 -13.01
CA GLN A 103 6.60 5.08 -13.75
C GLN A 103 6.34 3.90 -12.81
N LEU A 104 5.44 2.99 -13.20
CA LEU A 104 5.19 1.75 -12.47
C LEU A 104 6.26 0.73 -12.88
N VAL A 105 6.91 0.13 -11.90
CA VAL A 105 8.00 -0.84 -12.11
C VAL A 105 7.57 -2.24 -11.69
N GLY A 106 6.78 -2.34 -10.63
CA GLY A 106 6.23 -3.61 -10.17
C GLY A 106 4.91 -3.40 -9.44
N LYS A 107 4.07 -4.44 -9.43
CA LYS A 107 2.79 -4.43 -8.75
C LYS A 107 2.59 -5.77 -8.03
N ALA A 108 2.18 -5.71 -6.77
CA ALA A 108 1.78 -6.85 -5.97
C ALA A 108 0.41 -6.61 -5.35
N GLU A 109 -0.35 -7.69 -5.18
CA GLU A 109 -1.68 -7.67 -4.59
C GLU A 109 -1.75 -8.73 -3.49
N VAL A 110 -2.18 -8.31 -2.29
CA VAL A 110 -2.32 -9.18 -1.11
C VAL A 110 -3.77 -9.13 -0.65
N PRO A 111 -4.55 -10.22 -0.79
CA PRO A 111 -5.88 -10.31 -0.21
C PRO A 111 -5.79 -10.20 1.31
N TRP A 112 -6.60 -9.34 1.93
CA TRP A 112 -6.64 -9.17 3.39
C TRP A 112 -6.96 -10.46 4.12
N LYS A 113 -7.79 -11.29 3.50
CA LYS A 113 -8.16 -12.62 3.97
C LYS A 113 -6.93 -13.47 4.33
N THR A 114 -5.83 -13.32 3.58
CA THR A 114 -4.57 -14.05 3.84
C THR A 114 -3.96 -13.71 5.20
N VAL A 115 -4.08 -12.45 5.63
CA VAL A 115 -3.60 -11.97 6.94
C VAL A 115 -4.58 -12.37 8.03
N TYR A 116 -5.88 -12.19 7.77
CA TYR A 116 -6.93 -12.46 8.74
C TYR A 116 -7.04 -13.95 9.11
N GLU A 117 -6.79 -14.84 8.16
CA GLU A 117 -6.82 -16.30 8.36
C GLU A 117 -5.48 -16.87 8.86
N SER A 118 -4.44 -16.04 9.03
CA SER A 118 -3.17 -16.53 9.58
C SER A 118 -3.28 -16.76 11.08
N SER A 119 -2.56 -17.76 11.61
CA SER A 119 -2.62 -18.13 13.02
C SER A 119 -2.21 -17.01 13.98
N THR A 120 -1.38 -16.09 13.51
CA THR A 120 -0.78 -15.00 14.27
C THR A 120 -1.31 -13.62 13.84
N MET A 121 -2.22 -13.58 12.86
CA MET A 121 -2.79 -12.36 12.27
C MET A 121 -1.76 -11.41 11.65
N ASP A 122 -0.62 -11.95 11.25
CA ASP A 122 0.44 -11.27 10.51
C ASP A 122 0.95 -12.13 9.36
N ILE A 123 1.70 -11.50 8.46
CA ILE A 123 2.42 -12.17 7.37
C ILE A 123 3.64 -11.35 6.97
N GLU A 124 4.77 -12.01 6.82
CA GLU A 124 5.95 -11.47 6.14
C GLU A 124 6.21 -12.32 4.89
N LYS A 125 6.19 -11.69 3.71
CA LYS A 125 6.33 -12.41 2.44
C LYS A 125 7.00 -11.57 1.36
N TRP A 126 7.83 -12.22 0.54
CA TRP A 126 8.26 -11.69 -0.75
C TRP A 126 7.14 -11.86 -1.77
N MET A 127 6.80 -10.76 -2.43
CA MET A 127 5.78 -10.71 -3.47
C MET A 127 6.40 -10.70 -4.86
#